data_AF-A0A847UXM3-F1
#
_entry.id   AF-A0A847UXM3-F1
#
_cell.length_a   1.000
_cell.length_b   1.000
_cell.length_c   1.000
_cell.angle_alpha   90.00
_cell.angle_beta   90.00
_cell.angle_gamma   90.00
#
_symmetry.space_group_name_H-M   'P 1'
#
loop_
_entity.id
_entity.type
_entity.pdbx_description
1 polymer ?
#
loop_
_entity_poly.entity_id
_entity_poly.type
_entity_poly.pdbx_seq_one_letter_code
_entity_poly.pdbx_strand_id
1 'polypeptide(L)'
;MNQTMTSQSANGSESQLIEATEHEIECLQHEQAAVKAEVKLLLMEENPANGVCYHERIFHLQQDNLRLDTEIQFLQAKLRRLKSTW
;
A
#
# COMPACT_ATOMS: atom_id res chain seq x y z
N MET A 1 -4.86 39.89 19.19
CA MET A 1 -5.27 38.57 19.73
C MET A 1 -6.06 37.87 18.64
N ASN A 2 -5.55 36.77 18.08
CA ASN A 2 -6.27 35.72 17.32
C ASN A 2 -5.30 34.69 16.69
N GLN A 3 -4.18 34.35 17.35
CA GLN A 3 -3.28 33.30 16.85
C GLN A 3 -3.68 31.88 17.32
N THR A 4 -4.60 31.75 18.28
CA THR A 4 -4.91 30.46 18.91
C THR A 4 -5.95 29.61 18.15
N MET A 5 -6.91 30.22 17.46
CA MET A 5 -7.96 29.46 16.75
C MET A 5 -7.45 28.80 15.45
N THR A 6 -6.50 29.42 14.75
CA THR A 6 -5.97 28.91 13.48
C THR A 6 -5.12 27.65 13.69
N SER A 7 -4.32 27.62 14.77
CA SER A 7 -3.42 26.51 15.08
C SER A 7 -4.17 25.24 15.50
N GLN A 8 -5.29 25.38 16.22
CA GLN A 8 -6.06 24.22 16.69
C GLN A 8 -6.83 23.54 15.55
N SER A 9 -7.32 24.32 14.58
CA SER A 9 -8.00 23.76 13.40
C SER A 9 -7.03 23.14 12.38
N ALA A 10 -5.81 23.67 12.26
CA ALA A 10 -4.76 23.09 11.43
C ALA A 10 -4.30 21.73 11.98
N ASN A 11 -4.08 21.63 13.28
CA ASN A 11 -3.66 20.39 13.94
C ASN A 11 -4.68 19.25 13.82
N GLY A 12 -5.98 19.56 13.92
CA GLY A 12 -7.04 18.57 13.71
C GLY A 12 -7.08 18.03 12.27
N SER A 13 -6.84 18.89 11.29
CA SER A 13 -6.79 18.49 9.87
C SER A 13 -5.57 17.62 9.57
N GLU A 14 -4.43 17.87 10.20
CA GLU A 14 -3.22 17.07 10.01
C GLU A 14 -3.33 15.68 10.64
N SER A 15 -3.92 15.56 11.84
CA SER A 15 -4.18 14.25 12.46
C SER A 15 -5.06 13.37 11.60
N GLN A 16 -6.13 13.94 11.03
CA GLN A 16 -7.02 13.21 10.11
C GLN A 16 -6.30 12.74 8.84
N LEU A 17 -5.39 13.56 8.29
CA LEU A 17 -4.60 13.18 7.12
C LEU A 17 -3.58 12.08 7.44
N ILE A 18 -3.00 12.08 8.64
CA ILE A 18 -2.11 11.02 9.14
C ILE A 18 -2.90 9.71 9.25
N GLU A 19 -4.03 9.72 9.96
CA GLU A 19 -4.90 8.54 10.14
C GLU A 19 -5.37 7.97 8.80
N ALA A 20 -5.83 8.83 7.89
CA ALA A 20 -6.25 8.39 6.56
C ALA A 20 -5.09 7.79 5.75
N THR A 21 -3.88 8.36 5.86
CA THR A 21 -2.69 7.83 5.17
C THR A 21 -2.25 6.50 5.76
N GLU A 22 -2.34 6.32 7.08
CA GLU A 22 -2.04 5.04 7.76
C GLU A 22 -3.02 3.95 7.34
N HIS A 23 -4.32 4.25 7.35
CA HIS A 23 -5.35 3.31 6.90
C HIS A 23 -5.14 2.88 5.44
N GLU A 24 -4.81 3.82 4.56
CA GLU A 24 -4.53 3.50 3.14
C GLU A 24 -3.32 2.56 3.00
N ILE A 25 -2.26 2.79 3.77
CA ILE A 25 -1.08 1.89 3.79
C ILE A 25 -1.49 0.48 4.24
N GLU A 26 -2.31 0.35 5.28
CA GLU A 26 -2.80 -0.94 5.76
C GLU A 26 -3.64 -1.68 4.71
N CYS A 27 -4.53 -0.97 4.01
CA CYS A 27 -5.32 -1.53 2.92
C CYS A 27 -4.44 -2.06 1.79
N LEU A 28 -3.48 -1.26 1.32
CA LEU A 28 -2.57 -1.66 0.25
C LEU A 28 -1.66 -2.82 0.66
N GLN A 29 -1.23 -2.87 1.93
CA GLN A 29 -0.47 -4.00 2.47
C GLN A 29 -1.30 -5.30 2.48
N HIS A 30 -2.59 -5.21 2.81
CA HIS A 30 -3.49 -6.36 2.75
C HIS A 30 -3.66 -6.86 1.31
N GLU A 31 -3.87 -5.95 0.36
CA GLU A 31 -3.95 -6.29 -1.07
C GLU A 31 -2.64 -6.92 -1.58
N GLN A 32 -1.50 -6.34 -1.21
CA GLN A 32 -0.18 -6.87 -1.58
C GLN A 32 0.05 -8.29 -1.03
N ALA A 33 -0.41 -8.55 0.20
CA ALA A 33 -0.33 -9.89 0.80
C ALA A 33 -1.20 -10.90 0.05
N ALA A 34 -2.40 -10.49 -0.38
CA ALA A 34 -3.29 -11.34 -1.18
C ALA A 34 -2.66 -11.67 -2.56
N VAL A 35 -2.10 -10.68 -3.25
CA VAL A 35 -1.39 -10.88 -4.53
C VAL A 35 -0.23 -11.85 -4.38
N LYS A 36 0.60 -11.68 -3.33
CA LYS A 36 1.72 -12.60 -3.04
C LYS A 36 1.24 -14.02 -2.75
N ALA A 37 0.12 -14.17 -2.06
CA ALA A 37 -0.48 -15.47 -1.79
C ALA A 37 -0.99 -16.14 -3.08
N GLU A 38 -1.65 -15.39 -3.96
CA GLU A 38 -2.15 -15.89 -5.24
C GLU A 38 -1.00 -16.36 -6.14
N VAL A 39 0.08 -15.58 -6.27
CA VAL A 39 1.28 -15.99 -7.02
C VAL A 39 1.83 -17.31 -6.50
N LYS A 40 1.91 -17.47 -5.17
CA LYS A 40 2.40 -18.70 -4.55
C LYS A 40 1.49 -19.89 -4.88
N LEU A 41 0.18 -19.71 -4.82
CA LEU A 41 -0.79 -20.76 -5.15
C LEU A 41 -0.65 -21.18 -6.62
N LEU A 42 -0.62 -20.22 -7.55
CA LEU A 42 -0.48 -20.50 -8.97
C LEU A 42 0.81 -21.28 -9.27
N LEU A 43 1.94 -20.88 -8.69
CA LEU A 43 3.21 -21.61 -8.84
C LEU A 43 3.15 -23.04 -8.29
N MET A 44 2.37 -23.28 -7.23
CA MET A 44 2.18 -24.62 -6.67
C MET A 44 1.25 -25.49 -7.53
N GLU A 45 0.32 -24.87 -8.24
CA GLU A 45 -0.63 -25.53 -9.15
C GLU A 45 -0.05 -25.80 -10.54
N GLU A 46 1.04 -25.13 -10.92
CA GLU A 46 1.72 -25.39 -12.18
C GLU A 46 2.18 -26.85 -12.27
N ASN A 47 1.87 -27.48 -13.41
CA ASN A 47 2.36 -28.78 -13.78
C ASN A 47 2.83 -28.74 -15.24
N PRO A 48 4.08 -28.30 -15.47
CA PRO A 48 4.62 -28.15 -16.82
C PRO A 48 4.66 -29.45 -17.61
N ALA A 49 4.82 -30.60 -16.94
CA ALA A 49 4.83 -31.92 -17.58
C ALA A 49 3.46 -32.27 -18.20
N ASN A 50 2.38 -31.72 -17.65
CA ASN A 50 1.01 -31.86 -18.15
C ASN A 50 0.51 -30.60 -18.89
N GLY A 51 1.40 -29.64 -19.18
CA GLY A 51 1.07 -28.41 -19.90
C GLY A 51 0.27 -27.38 -19.09
N VAL A 52 0.19 -27.50 -17.77
CA VAL A 52 -0.48 -26.53 -16.89
C VAL A 52 0.54 -25.49 -16.45
N CYS A 53 0.45 -24.28 -16.99
CA CYS A 53 1.27 -23.13 -16.61
C CYS A 53 0.40 -21.87 -16.50
N TYR A 54 0.77 -20.96 -15.60
CA TYR A 54 0.04 -19.72 -15.32
C TYR A 54 0.93 -18.49 -15.52
N HIS A 55 1.96 -18.58 -16.38
CA HIS A 55 3.00 -17.56 -16.55
C HIS A 55 2.45 -16.15 -16.78
N GLU A 56 1.41 -15.98 -17.60
CA GLU A 56 0.81 -14.67 -17.90
C GLU A 56 0.12 -14.09 -16.67
N ARG A 57 -0.64 -14.91 -15.94
CA ARG A 57 -1.30 -14.49 -14.71
C ARG A 57 -0.29 -14.14 -13.63
N ILE A 58 0.74 -14.97 -13.45
CA ILE A 58 1.83 -14.72 -12.50
C ILE A 58 2.56 -13.42 -12.85
N PHE A 59 2.85 -13.19 -14.13
CA PHE A 59 3.51 -11.98 -14.59
C PHE A 59 2.69 -10.73 -14.25
N HIS A 60 1.38 -10.72 -14.53
CA HIS A 60 0.52 -9.60 -14.18
C HIS A 60 0.43 -9.37 -12.67
N LEU A 61 0.29 -10.43 -11.87
CA LEU A 61 0.29 -10.31 -10.41
C LEU A 61 1.62 -9.76 -9.87
N GLN A 62 2.75 -10.10 -10.50
CA GLN A 62 4.04 -9.53 -10.13
C GLN A 62 4.14 -8.03 -10.48
N GLN A 63 3.55 -7.60 -11.60
CA GLN A 63 3.42 -6.18 -11.94
C GLN A 63 2.55 -5.44 -10.93
N ASP A 64 1.42 -6.02 -10.54
CA ASP A 64 0.51 -5.46 -9.53
C ASP A 64 1.21 -5.34 -8.17
N ASN A 65 1.95 -6.37 -7.75
CA ASN A 65 2.74 -6.33 -6.53
C ASN A 65 3.78 -5.19 -6.55
N LEU A 66 4.45 -4.96 -7.69
CA LEU A 66 5.40 -3.85 -7.85
C LEU A 66 4.71 -2.48 -7.77
N ARG A 67 3.52 -2.35 -8.38
CA ARG A 67 2.69 -1.14 -8.29
C ARG A 67 2.32 -0.85 -6.84
N LEU A 68 1.79 -1.85 -6.13
CA LEU A 68 1.39 -1.75 -4.73
C LEU A 68 2.55 -1.38 -3.82
N ASP A 69 3.72 -2.02 -4.01
CA ASP A 69 4.92 -1.72 -3.23
C ASP A 69 5.35 -0.26 -3.40
N THR A 70 5.34 0.21 -4.65
CA THR A 70 5.69 1.60 -4.99
C THR A 70 4.73 2.59 -4.32
N GLU A 71 3.42 2.32 -4.37
CA GLU A 71 2.41 3.17 -3.75
C GLU A 71 2.55 3.25 -2.23
N ILE A 72 2.78 2.09 -1.59
CA ILE A 72 3.09 2.01 -0.16
C ILE A 72 4.33 2.85 0.18
N GLN A 73 5.42 2.75 -0.59
CA GLN A 73 6.63 3.54 -0.35
C GLN A 73 6.37 5.05 -0.45
N PHE A 74 5.56 5.49 -1.43
CA PHE A 74 5.17 6.89 -1.57
C PHE A 74 4.35 7.38 -0.37
N LEU A 75 3.35 6.60 0.07
CA LEU A 75 2.52 6.95 1.22
C LEU A 75 3.33 6.96 2.52
N GLN A 76 4.24 6.02 2.72
CA GLN A 76 5.16 6.02 3.86
C GLN A 76 6.06 7.27 3.85
N ALA A 77 6.55 7.69 2.67
CA ALA A 77 7.32 8.93 2.56
C ALA A 77 6.47 10.17 2.89
N LYS A 78 5.22 10.21 2.43
CA LYS A 78 4.25 11.26 2.78
C LYS A 78 3.98 11.28 4.29
N LEU A 79 3.72 10.13 4.89
CA LEU A 79 3.45 9.98 6.32
C LEU A 79 4.64 10.46 7.16
N ARG A 80 5.87 10.10 6.79
CA ARG A 80 7.08 10.60 7.44
C ARG A 80 7.13 12.13 7.42
N ARG A 81 6.85 12.75 6.27
CA ARG A 81 6.83 14.23 6.16
C ARG A 81 5.75 14.87 7.02
N LEU A 82 4.55 14.30 7.05
CA LEU A 82 3.46 14.77 7.91
C LEU A 82 3.86 14.70 9.39
N LYS A 83 4.46 13.59 9.81
CA LYS A 83 4.92 13.39 11.20
C LYS A 83 6.15 14.21 11.57
N SER A 84 7.04 14.51 10.63
CA SER A 84 8.23 15.35 10.87
C SER A 84 7.96 16.85 10.87
N THR A 85 6.72 17.29 10.59
CA THR A 85 6.33 18.71 10.64
C THR A 85 6.10 19.20 12.09
N TRP A 86 6.32 18.34 13.08
CA TRP A 86 6.13 18.56 14.51
C TRP A 86 7.43 18.56 15.31
#